data_AF-D7N7W6-F1
#
_entry.id   AF-D7N7W6-F1
#
_cell.length_a   1.000
_cell.length_b   1.000
_cell.length_c   1.000
_cell.angle_alpha   90.00
_cell.angle_beta   90.00
_cell.angle_gamma   90.00
#
_symmetry.space_group_name_H-M   'P 1'
#
loop_
_entity.id
_entity.type
_entity.pdbx_description
1 polymer ?
#
loop_
_entity_poly.entity_id
_entity_poly.type
_entity_poly.pdbx_seq_one_letter_code
_entity_poly.pdbx_strand_id
1 'polypeptide(L)'
;MKKYIRIVLVLSCILVLTACGNKKEIVLPETKNITEIEIMDNVSETANKIIDEKEISKLISDIKDNSKGTNAKSVNDQPTNIENYIIVKFYHKGAEKSPSVAYLYQKNGNSYVEQPYQRIWDLKEEIFNNIIGLISESDNIKAGTEASYKPMVKINDEIYGWVRDLGAVKLGDMKFLGEIKGSKGSLSKTLNDEDENFTSNIYPIGAKIYKWDEKSILIESNDVFSVCEIIE
;
A
#
# COMPACT_ATOMS: atom_id res chain seq x y z
N MET A 1 55.88 -27.33 -5.80
CA MET A 1 55.02 -26.77 -4.73
C MET A 1 54.94 -25.24 -4.75
N LYS A 2 56.05 -24.48 -4.75
CA LYS A 2 56.04 -22.99 -4.74
C LYS A 2 55.27 -22.32 -5.90
N LYS A 3 55.24 -22.93 -7.10
CA LYS A 3 54.51 -22.42 -8.28
C LYS A 3 52.98 -22.53 -8.14
N TYR A 4 52.49 -23.62 -7.54
CA TYR A 4 51.07 -23.84 -7.29
C TYR A 4 50.54 -22.98 -6.15
N ILE A 5 51.37 -22.72 -5.12
CA ILE A 5 51.03 -21.80 -4.03
C ILE A 5 50.78 -20.38 -4.55
N ARG A 6 51.61 -19.90 -5.50
CA ARG A 6 51.38 -18.59 -6.14
C ARG A 6 50.10 -18.55 -6.97
N ILE A 7 49.77 -19.63 -7.68
CA ILE A 7 48.54 -19.71 -8.49
C ILE A 7 47.30 -19.71 -7.59
N VAL A 8 47.32 -20.46 -6.48
CA VAL A 8 46.22 -20.48 -5.50
C VAL A 8 46.02 -19.11 -4.85
N LEU A 9 47.12 -18.41 -4.52
CA LEU A 9 47.07 -17.06 -3.95
C LEU A 9 46.48 -16.03 -4.93
N VAL A 10 46.82 -16.12 -6.22
CA VAL A 10 46.27 -15.25 -7.26
C VAL A 10 44.78 -15.56 -7.52
N LEU A 11 44.38 -16.83 -7.54
CA LEU A 11 42.97 -17.22 -7.66
C LEU A 11 42.13 -16.75 -6.47
N SER A 12 42.67 -16.83 -5.24
CA SER A 12 41.95 -16.34 -4.06
C SER A 12 41.76 -14.82 -4.11
N CYS A 13 42.74 -14.06 -4.62
CA CYS A 13 42.58 -12.60 -4.80
C CYS A 13 41.51 -12.24 -5.85
N ILE A 14 41.36 -13.03 -6.92
CA ILE A 14 40.31 -12.82 -7.94
C ILE A 14 38.91 -13.08 -7.36
N LEU A 15 38.75 -14.05 -6.47
CA LEU A 15 37.47 -14.34 -5.81
C LEU A 15 37.01 -13.19 -4.90
N VAL A 16 37.93 -12.53 -4.19
CA VAL A 16 37.61 -11.37 -3.33
C VAL A 16 37.20 -10.14 -4.15
N LEU A 17 37.68 -10.00 -5.39
CA LEU A 17 37.30 -8.90 -6.30
C LEU A 17 35.90 -9.07 -6.92
N THR A 18 35.34 -10.28 -6.95
CA THR A 18 33.96 -10.53 -7.39
C THR A 18 32.91 -10.33 -6.31
N ALA A 19 33.34 -10.09 -5.06
CA ALA A 19 32.46 -9.79 -3.93
C ALA A 19 32.16 -8.28 -3.80
N CYS A 20 32.16 -7.54 -4.92
CA CYS A 20 31.46 -6.26 -4.98
C CYS A 20 29.95 -6.52 -5.06
N GLY A 21 29.37 -6.93 -3.93
CA GLY A 21 27.93 -6.91 -3.75
C GLY A 21 27.48 -5.46 -3.76
N ASN A 22 27.10 -4.94 -4.93
CA ASN A 22 26.49 -3.62 -5.03
C ASN A 22 25.34 -3.56 -4.03
N LYS A 23 25.43 -2.66 -3.06
CA LYS A 23 24.36 -2.38 -2.11
C LYS A 23 23.12 -2.01 -2.94
N LYS A 24 22.11 -2.89 -2.93
CA LYS A 24 20.88 -2.73 -3.71
C LYS A 24 19.92 -1.79 -2.98
N GLU A 25 20.41 -0.64 -2.53
CA GLU A 25 19.60 0.37 -1.88
C GLU A 25 18.71 1.06 -2.92
N ILE A 26 17.52 1.48 -2.50
CA ILE A 26 16.64 2.26 -3.35
C ILE A 26 17.21 3.67 -3.52
N VAL A 27 17.10 4.22 -4.73
CA VAL A 27 17.55 5.59 -5.04
C VAL A 27 16.32 6.45 -5.23
N LEU A 28 15.93 7.15 -4.16
CA LEU A 28 14.88 8.16 -4.19
C LEU A 28 15.48 9.56 -4.40
N PRO A 29 14.70 10.51 -4.95
CA PRO A 29 15.14 11.89 -5.09
C PRO A 29 15.58 12.52 -3.76
N GLU A 30 16.52 13.45 -3.82
CA GLU A 30 16.87 14.26 -2.65
C GLU A 30 15.72 15.21 -2.30
N THR A 31 15.34 15.24 -1.02
CA THR A 31 14.22 16.03 -0.49
C THR A 31 14.29 17.51 -0.88
N LYS A 32 15.49 18.10 -0.84
CA LYS A 32 15.73 19.50 -1.21
C LYS A 32 15.35 19.85 -2.66
N ASN A 33 15.31 18.84 -3.55
CA ASN A 33 14.98 18.99 -4.97
C ASN A 33 13.49 18.76 -5.26
N ILE A 34 12.71 18.34 -4.26
CA ILE A 34 11.27 18.06 -4.42
C ILE A 34 10.45 19.28 -4.00
N THR A 35 9.40 19.57 -4.76
CA THR A 35 8.39 20.59 -4.44
C THR A 35 7.12 19.98 -3.88
N GLU A 36 6.77 18.80 -4.35
CA GLU A 36 5.50 18.14 -4.05
C GLU A 36 5.66 16.62 -4.23
N ILE A 37 5.01 15.85 -3.37
CA ILE A 37 4.76 14.42 -3.60
C ILE A 37 3.27 14.24 -3.81
N GLU A 38 2.91 13.56 -4.90
CA GLU A 38 1.53 13.17 -5.18
C GLU A 38 1.39 11.66 -5.03
N ILE A 39 0.40 11.24 -4.25
CA ILE A 39 0.11 9.84 -3.93
C ILE A 39 -1.33 9.54 -4.36
N MET A 40 -1.50 8.50 -5.18
CA MET A 40 -2.82 8.06 -5.64
C MET A 40 -2.87 6.55 -5.80
N ASP A 41 -4.05 5.97 -5.62
CA ASP A 41 -4.32 4.62 -6.08
C ASP A 41 -4.43 4.59 -7.61
N ASN A 42 -4.02 3.50 -8.26
CA ASN A 42 -4.09 3.36 -9.72
C ASN A 42 -5.52 3.38 -10.28
N VAL A 43 -6.54 3.14 -9.45
CA VAL A 43 -7.95 3.26 -9.85
C VAL A 43 -8.62 4.54 -9.35
N SER A 44 -7.94 5.35 -8.53
CA SER A 44 -8.50 6.60 -8.01
C SER A 44 -8.28 7.77 -8.97
N GLU A 45 -9.29 8.61 -9.12
CA GLU A 45 -9.18 9.91 -9.80
C GLU A 45 -8.67 11.02 -8.86
N THR A 46 -8.61 10.76 -7.55
CA THR A 46 -8.15 11.72 -6.55
C THR A 46 -6.76 11.34 -6.05
N ALA A 47 -5.91 12.36 -5.88
CA ALA A 47 -4.57 12.22 -5.35
C ALA A 47 -4.38 13.08 -4.10
N ASN A 48 -3.69 12.53 -3.10
CA ASN A 48 -3.18 13.30 -1.99
C ASN A 48 -1.90 14.02 -2.43
N LYS A 49 -1.80 15.31 -2.09
CA LYS A 49 -0.64 16.15 -2.38
C LYS A 49 0.03 16.57 -1.08
N ILE A 50 1.31 16.23 -0.94
CA ILE A 50 2.16 16.59 0.19
C ILE A 50 3.11 17.70 -0.26
N ILE A 51 3.00 18.87 0.36
CA ILE A 51 3.80 20.07 0.06
C ILE A 51 4.70 20.46 1.25
N ASP A 52 4.35 20.01 2.47
CA ASP A 52 5.18 20.29 3.64
C ASP A 52 6.54 19.58 3.55
N GLU A 53 7.62 20.35 3.70
CA GLU A 53 8.99 19.84 3.51
C GLU A 53 9.37 18.77 4.54
N LYS A 54 8.83 18.82 5.77
CA LYS A 54 9.11 17.82 6.80
C LYS A 54 8.38 16.52 6.48
N GLU A 55 7.13 16.60 6.03
CA GLU A 55 6.36 15.42 5.60
C GLU A 55 6.96 14.77 4.35
N ILE A 56 7.36 15.57 3.36
CA ILE A 56 8.12 15.09 2.18
C ILE A 56 9.39 14.37 2.64
N SER A 57 10.16 14.99 3.55
CA SER A 57 11.40 14.40 4.04
C SER A 57 11.16 13.10 4.78
N LYS A 58 10.14 13.05 5.64
CA LYS A 58 9.77 11.87 6.39
C LYS A 58 9.34 10.74 5.47
N LEU A 59 8.50 11.01 4.47
CA LEU A 59 8.03 9.98 3.54
C LEU A 59 9.20 9.38 2.73
N ILE A 60 10.10 10.23 2.22
CA ILE A 60 11.27 9.76 1.47
C ILE A 60 12.19 8.93 2.36
N SER A 61 12.46 9.36 3.61
CA SER A 61 13.29 8.57 4.54
C SER A 61 12.61 7.27 4.93
N ASP A 62 11.30 7.29 5.21
CA ASP A 62 10.55 6.11 5.62
C ASP A 62 10.59 5.02 4.55
N ILE A 63 10.38 5.37 3.27
CA ILE A 63 10.52 4.41 2.18
C ILE A 63 11.97 3.93 2.07
N LYS A 64 12.95 4.85 2.09
CA LYS A 64 14.36 4.50 1.88
C LYS A 64 14.91 3.56 2.96
N ASP A 65 14.68 3.90 4.23
CA ASP A 65 15.25 3.20 5.38
C ASP A 65 14.56 1.86 5.66
N ASN A 66 13.36 1.67 5.13
CA ASN A 66 12.57 0.46 5.29
C ASN A 66 12.45 -0.38 4.00
N SER A 67 13.23 -0.05 2.97
CA SER A 67 13.32 -0.82 1.73
C SER A 67 14.54 -1.76 1.75
N LYS A 68 14.34 -3.02 1.35
CA LYS A 68 15.42 -4.01 1.20
C LYS A 68 15.51 -4.47 -0.25
N GLY A 69 16.73 -4.41 -0.79
CA GLY A 69 16.98 -4.77 -2.19
C GLY A 69 16.72 -6.23 -2.49
N THR A 70 15.85 -6.50 -3.47
CA THR A 70 15.63 -7.86 -3.97
C THR A 70 16.50 -8.15 -5.19
N ASN A 71 16.48 -9.40 -5.66
CA ASN A 71 17.07 -9.78 -6.95
C ASN A 71 16.16 -9.47 -8.15
N ALA A 72 14.89 -9.11 -7.92
CA ALA A 72 13.92 -8.86 -8.98
C ALA A 72 14.21 -7.54 -9.69
N LYS A 73 14.05 -7.53 -11.01
CA LYS A 73 14.21 -6.35 -11.86
C LYS A 73 12.82 -5.84 -12.26
N SER A 74 12.66 -4.53 -12.24
CA SER A 74 11.56 -3.89 -12.97
C SER A 74 11.98 -3.75 -14.42
N VAL A 75 11.11 -4.16 -15.35
CA VAL A 75 11.35 -4.10 -16.80
C VAL A 75 10.20 -3.44 -17.55
N ASN A 76 9.26 -2.83 -16.81
CA ASN A 76 8.06 -2.21 -17.34
C ASN A 76 7.95 -0.77 -16.82
N ASP A 77 7.10 0.03 -17.46
CA ASP A 77 6.79 1.39 -17.02
C ASP A 77 5.98 1.42 -15.72
N GLN A 78 5.20 0.36 -15.44
CA GLN A 78 4.36 0.20 -14.26
C GLN A 78 4.29 -1.28 -13.84
N PRO A 79 3.83 -1.59 -12.62
CA PRO A 79 3.65 -2.97 -12.17
C PRO A 79 2.77 -3.76 -13.14
N THR A 80 3.14 -5.02 -13.40
CA THR A 80 2.39 -5.93 -14.28
C THR A 80 1.88 -7.12 -13.50
N ASN A 81 0.66 -7.59 -13.82
CA ASN A 81 -0.05 -8.62 -13.04
C ASN A 81 -0.27 -8.21 -11.57
N ILE A 82 -0.47 -6.92 -11.34
CA ILE A 82 -0.82 -6.31 -10.06
C ILE A 82 -2.03 -5.43 -10.36
N GLU A 83 -3.19 -5.77 -9.81
CA GLU A 83 -4.44 -5.05 -10.06
C GLU A 83 -4.46 -3.72 -9.30
N ASN A 84 -4.06 -3.76 -8.02
CA ASN A 84 -4.09 -2.62 -7.12
C ASN A 84 -2.67 -2.21 -6.74
N TYR A 85 -2.30 -0.97 -7.03
CA TYR A 85 -1.02 -0.39 -6.68
C TYR A 85 -1.13 1.11 -6.47
N ILE A 86 -0.27 1.64 -5.62
CA ILE A 86 -0.16 3.06 -5.32
C ILE A 86 0.90 3.65 -6.24
N ILE A 87 0.60 4.82 -6.80
CA ILE A 87 1.50 5.63 -7.61
C ILE A 87 2.00 6.77 -6.73
N VAL A 88 3.32 6.86 -6.56
CA VAL A 88 3.98 7.96 -5.85
C VAL A 88 4.80 8.76 -6.85
N LYS A 89 4.38 9.99 -7.12
CA LYS A 89 5.05 10.93 -8.03
C LYS A 89 5.82 11.97 -7.22
N PHE A 90 7.09 12.15 -7.58
CA PHE A 90 7.98 13.14 -6.98
C PHE A 90 8.20 14.27 -7.98
N TYR A 91 7.61 15.45 -7.70
CA TYR A 91 7.74 16.63 -8.54
C TYR A 91 9.00 17.40 -8.17
N HIS A 92 9.85 17.64 -9.17
CA HIS A 92 11.16 18.25 -8.97
C HIS A 92 11.13 19.76 -9.22
N LYS A 93 11.90 20.50 -8.42
CA LYS A 93 12.17 21.93 -8.61
C LYS A 93 12.71 22.16 -10.03
N GLY A 94 11.98 22.95 -10.83
CA GLY A 94 12.37 23.27 -12.20
C GLY A 94 12.09 22.17 -13.25
N ALA A 95 11.46 21.07 -12.87
CA ALA A 95 11.07 19.97 -13.78
C ALA A 95 9.70 19.37 -13.44
N GLU A 96 8.73 20.24 -13.14
CA GLU A 96 7.37 19.88 -12.69
C GLU A 96 6.59 19.00 -13.68
N LYS A 97 6.93 19.04 -14.98
CA LYS A 97 6.23 18.23 -16.00
C LYS A 97 6.76 16.80 -16.14
N SER A 98 7.79 16.43 -15.38
CA SER A 98 8.45 15.13 -15.50
C SER A 98 8.79 14.57 -14.12
N PRO A 99 7.77 14.25 -13.30
CA PRO A 99 8.01 13.69 -11.99
C PRO A 99 8.72 12.34 -12.10
N SER A 100 9.58 12.04 -11.12
CA SER A 100 10.02 10.66 -10.93
C SER A 100 8.89 9.86 -10.31
N VAL A 101 8.81 8.56 -10.61
CA VAL A 101 7.71 7.71 -10.14
C VAL A 101 8.25 6.50 -9.41
N ALA A 102 7.59 6.15 -8.32
CA ALA A 102 7.70 4.85 -7.68
C ALA A 102 6.29 4.26 -7.52
N TYR A 103 6.21 2.93 -7.55
CA TYR A 103 4.97 2.20 -7.38
C TYR A 103 5.06 1.34 -6.13
N LEU A 104 4.00 1.32 -5.33
CA LEU A 104 3.92 0.46 -4.15
C LEU A 104 2.78 -0.53 -4.32
N TYR A 105 3.00 -1.79 -3.97
CA TYR A 105 1.95 -2.82 -4.06
C TYR A 105 2.20 -3.98 -3.12
N GLN A 106 1.17 -4.78 -2.90
CA GLN A 106 1.27 -6.07 -2.23
C GLN A 106 1.22 -7.23 -3.21
N LYS A 107 2.04 -8.24 -2.98
CA LYS A 107 2.01 -9.51 -3.71
C LYS A 107 2.36 -10.64 -2.77
N ASN A 108 1.52 -11.68 -2.73
CA ASN A 108 1.73 -12.88 -1.90
C ASN A 108 1.92 -12.58 -0.40
N GLY A 109 1.28 -11.53 0.12
CA GLY A 109 1.37 -11.11 1.52
C GLY A 109 2.64 -10.32 1.88
N ASN A 110 3.41 -9.86 0.90
CA ASN A 110 4.53 -8.94 1.12
C ASN A 110 4.26 -7.61 0.42
N SER A 111 4.78 -6.52 0.98
CA SER A 111 4.75 -5.19 0.36
C SER A 111 6.03 -4.91 -0.41
N TYR A 112 5.89 -4.18 -1.52
CA TYR A 112 6.98 -3.86 -2.43
C TYR A 112 6.97 -2.38 -2.79
N VAL A 113 8.15 -1.86 -3.11
CA VAL A 113 8.32 -0.62 -3.86
C VAL A 113 9.07 -0.93 -5.15
N GLU A 114 8.59 -0.39 -6.27
CA GLU A 114 9.12 -0.61 -7.61
C GLU A 114 9.43 0.73 -8.27
N GLN A 115 10.62 0.84 -8.85
CA GLN A 115 10.97 1.95 -9.74
C GLN A 115 11.14 1.41 -11.16
N PRO A 116 10.49 2.02 -12.16
CA PRO A 116 10.56 1.58 -13.55
C PRO A 116 11.99 1.41 -14.04
N TYR A 117 12.26 0.28 -14.70
CA TYR A 117 13.55 -0.08 -15.27
C TYR A 117 14.73 -0.11 -14.29
N GLN A 118 14.47 -0.03 -12.98
CA GLN A 118 15.51 -0.08 -11.96
C GLN A 118 15.47 -1.40 -11.21
N ARG A 119 14.50 -1.56 -10.30
CA ARG A 119 14.40 -2.71 -9.40
C ARG A 119 13.06 -2.72 -8.67
N ILE A 120 12.84 -3.83 -7.99
CA ILE A 120 11.79 -4.03 -6.99
C ILE A 120 12.47 -4.26 -5.64
N TRP A 121 12.03 -3.57 -4.60
CA TRP A 121 12.51 -3.72 -3.23
C TRP A 121 11.39 -4.24 -2.34
N ASP A 122 11.72 -5.06 -1.34
CA ASP A 122 10.79 -5.40 -0.27
C ASP A 122 10.61 -4.14 0.59
N LEU A 123 9.37 -3.76 0.86
CA LEU A 123 9.02 -2.66 1.73
C LEU A 123 8.40 -3.21 3.02
N LYS A 124 8.74 -2.65 4.18
CA LYS A 124 8.04 -3.00 5.42
C LYS A 124 6.54 -2.69 5.28
N GLU A 125 5.72 -3.65 5.69
CA GLU A 125 4.27 -3.54 5.65
C GLU A 125 3.74 -2.32 6.41
N GLU A 126 4.34 -1.98 7.56
CA GLU A 126 4.02 -0.77 8.33
C GLU A 126 4.12 0.52 7.48
N ILE A 127 5.18 0.65 6.68
CA ILE A 127 5.36 1.84 5.82
C ILE A 127 4.35 1.85 4.68
N PHE A 128 4.05 0.69 4.12
CA PHE A 128 3.01 0.56 3.11
C PHE A 128 1.64 0.99 3.65
N ASN A 129 1.27 0.51 4.84
CA ASN A 129 0.01 0.86 5.50
C ASN A 129 -0.06 2.35 5.86
N ASN A 130 1.04 2.93 6.34
CA ASN A 130 1.12 4.37 6.61
C ASN A 130 0.86 5.21 5.34
N ILE A 131 1.43 4.80 4.20
CA ILE A 131 1.24 5.51 2.92
C ILE A 131 -0.20 5.36 2.42
N ILE A 132 -0.82 4.20 2.62
CA ILE A 132 -2.25 4.01 2.34
C ILE A 132 -3.09 4.96 3.19
N GLY A 133 -2.80 5.09 4.49
CA GLY A 133 -3.54 5.99 5.38
C GLY A 133 -3.57 7.44 4.88
N LEU A 134 -2.48 7.91 4.25
CA LEU A 134 -2.44 9.25 3.64
C LEU A 134 -3.44 9.40 2.49
N ILE A 135 -3.74 8.34 1.75
CA ILE A 135 -4.75 8.37 0.67
C ILE A 135 -6.15 8.45 1.30
N SER A 136 -6.42 7.63 2.32
CA SER A 136 -7.72 7.58 3.03
C SER A 136 -8.07 8.88 3.76
N GLU A 137 -7.10 9.58 4.33
CA GLU A 137 -7.32 10.89 4.98
C GLU A 137 -7.78 11.98 3.98
N SER A 138 -7.37 11.90 2.71
CA SER A 138 -7.78 12.86 1.68
C SER A 138 -9.24 12.69 1.22
N ASP A 139 -9.80 11.48 1.38
CA ASP A 139 -11.20 11.19 1.08
C ASP A 139 -12.15 11.70 2.18
N ASN A 140 -11.68 11.79 3.43
CA ASN A 140 -12.47 12.28 4.56
C ASN A 140 -12.66 13.81 4.55
N ILE A 141 -11.76 14.57 3.93
CA ILE A 141 -11.89 16.04 3.83
C ILE A 141 -12.98 16.45 2.81
N LYS A 142 -13.43 15.54 1.92
CA LYS A 142 -14.51 15.78 0.96
C LYS A 142 -15.86 15.19 1.37
N ALA A 143 -15.95 14.50 2.52
CA ALA A 143 -17.17 13.86 3.02
C ALA A 143 -18.22 14.84 3.57
N GLY A 144 -18.26 16.07 3.05
CA GLY A 144 -19.20 17.12 3.41
C GLY A 144 -20.00 17.60 2.21
N THR A 145 -20.56 16.68 1.42
CA THR A 145 -21.73 16.81 0.52
C THR A 145 -21.56 15.94 -0.72
N GLU A 146 -22.05 14.69 -0.66
CA GLU A 146 -22.66 13.95 -1.79
C GLU A 146 -23.04 12.55 -1.28
N ALA A 147 -24.16 12.01 -1.76
CA ALA A 147 -24.74 10.75 -1.28
C ALA A 147 -23.69 9.64 -1.17
N SER A 148 -23.59 8.99 -0.01
CA SER A 148 -22.53 8.00 0.27
C SER A 148 -22.73 6.72 -0.55
N TYR A 149 -22.16 6.65 -1.75
CA TYR A 149 -22.09 5.43 -2.56
C TYR A 149 -21.05 4.42 -2.06
N LYS A 150 -20.72 4.44 -0.75
CA LYS A 150 -19.70 3.56 -0.17
C LYS A 150 -20.36 2.34 0.47
N PRO A 151 -19.83 1.12 0.27
CA PRO A 151 -20.23 -0.03 1.09
C PRO A 151 -20.04 0.29 2.58
N MET A 152 -21.00 -0.15 3.40
CA MET A 152 -21.02 0.09 4.83
C MET A 152 -21.47 -1.16 5.56
N VAL A 153 -20.96 -1.36 6.77
CA VAL A 153 -21.46 -2.37 7.71
C VAL A 153 -21.55 -1.79 9.11
N LYS A 154 -22.62 -2.11 9.82
CA LYS A 154 -22.77 -1.80 11.24
C LYS A 154 -22.26 -2.96 12.07
N ILE A 155 -21.39 -2.66 13.02
CA ILE A 155 -20.93 -3.63 14.02
C ILE A 155 -21.01 -2.97 15.39
N ASN A 156 -21.87 -3.49 16.25
CA ASN A 156 -22.25 -2.89 17.52
C ASN A 156 -22.73 -1.44 17.29
N ASP A 157 -22.16 -0.48 18.03
CA ASP A 157 -22.49 0.94 17.95
C ASP A 157 -21.64 1.71 16.92
N GLU A 158 -20.86 1.00 16.09
CA GLU A 158 -19.97 1.60 15.10
C GLU A 158 -20.41 1.25 13.68
N ILE A 159 -20.24 2.22 12.78
CA ILE A 159 -20.47 2.05 11.35
C ILE A 159 -19.13 2.10 10.64
N TYR A 160 -18.83 1.04 9.91
CA TYR A 160 -17.61 0.90 9.13
C TYR A 160 -17.91 1.17 7.67
N GLY A 161 -17.16 2.07 7.05
CA GLY A 161 -17.22 2.40 5.64
C GLY A 161 -16.10 1.75 4.86
N TRP A 162 -16.40 1.31 3.65
CA TRP A 162 -15.39 0.77 2.73
C TRP A 162 -14.31 1.79 2.40
N VAL A 163 -13.08 1.29 2.39
CA VAL A 163 -11.88 2.03 2.03
C VAL A 163 -11.26 1.45 0.76
N ARG A 164 -11.06 0.13 0.70
CA ARG A 164 -10.42 -0.54 -0.44
C ARG A 164 -10.67 -2.04 -0.46
N ASP A 165 -10.42 -2.64 -1.62
CA ASP A 165 -10.34 -4.10 -1.78
C ASP A 165 -8.88 -4.55 -1.81
N LEU A 166 -8.62 -5.67 -1.16
CA LEU A 166 -7.36 -6.38 -1.14
C LEU A 166 -7.45 -7.59 -2.07
N GLY A 167 -6.29 -7.99 -2.60
CA GLY A 167 -6.14 -9.28 -3.26
C GLY A 167 -6.16 -10.44 -2.24
N ALA A 168 -5.33 -11.46 -2.46
CA ALA A 168 -5.28 -12.61 -1.56
C ALA A 168 -4.74 -12.22 -0.16
N VAL A 169 -5.61 -12.29 0.86
CA VAL A 169 -5.24 -12.11 2.27
C VAL A 169 -5.03 -13.47 2.94
N LYS A 170 -3.93 -13.64 3.67
CA LYS A 170 -3.76 -14.77 4.58
C LYS A 170 -4.47 -14.46 5.90
N LEU A 171 -5.62 -15.06 6.13
CA LEU A 171 -6.42 -14.83 7.32
C LEU A 171 -5.72 -15.21 8.64
N GLY A 172 -4.84 -16.21 8.64
CA GLY A 172 -4.00 -16.57 9.80
C GLY A 172 -4.79 -16.68 11.11
N ASP A 173 -4.30 -15.98 12.15
CA ASP A 173 -4.91 -15.90 13.48
C ASP A 173 -5.84 -14.66 13.65
N MET A 174 -6.36 -14.09 12.55
CA MET A 174 -7.26 -12.95 12.63
C MET A 174 -8.50 -13.27 13.45
N LYS A 175 -8.87 -12.32 14.32
CA LYS A 175 -10.04 -12.48 15.18
C LYS A 175 -11.31 -12.39 14.34
N PHE A 176 -12.02 -13.50 14.21
CA PHE A 176 -13.35 -13.53 13.62
C PHE A 176 -14.34 -12.75 14.51
N LEU A 177 -15.07 -11.82 13.91
CA LEU A 177 -16.05 -10.97 14.59
C LEU A 177 -17.48 -11.45 14.35
N GLY A 178 -17.76 -12.02 13.18
CA GLY A 178 -19.09 -12.52 12.83
C GLY A 178 -19.31 -12.56 11.32
N GLU A 179 -20.57 -12.62 10.93
CA GLU A 179 -20.99 -12.60 9.52
C GLU A 179 -22.10 -11.58 9.35
N ILE A 180 -22.21 -11.00 8.16
CA ILE A 180 -23.35 -10.16 7.79
C ILE A 180 -24.65 -10.94 7.96
N LYS A 181 -25.58 -10.39 8.74
CA LYS A 181 -26.89 -10.98 9.03
C LYS A 181 -28.03 -10.28 8.27
N GLY A 182 -27.88 -8.99 7.98
CA GLY A 182 -28.84 -8.21 7.21
C GLY A 182 -28.15 -7.45 6.08
N SER A 183 -28.83 -7.30 4.93
CA SER A 183 -28.35 -6.46 3.84
C SER A 183 -29.47 -5.64 3.24
N LYS A 184 -29.24 -4.33 3.07
CA LYS A 184 -30.21 -3.44 2.42
C LYS A 184 -30.18 -3.53 0.88
N GLY A 185 -29.16 -4.21 0.32
CA GLY A 185 -28.99 -4.52 -1.10
C GLY A 185 -28.74 -3.32 -2.02
N SER A 186 -28.34 -2.16 -1.49
CA SER A 186 -28.06 -0.97 -2.30
C SER A 186 -27.04 -0.04 -1.63
N LEU A 187 -26.06 0.41 -2.41
CA LEU A 187 -25.10 1.45 -2.01
C LEU A 187 -25.76 2.79 -1.70
N SER A 188 -26.94 3.07 -2.26
CA SER A 188 -27.67 4.31 -2.00
C SER A 188 -28.31 4.38 -0.61
N LYS A 189 -28.34 3.26 0.12
CA LYS A 189 -28.93 3.20 1.46
C LYS A 189 -27.83 3.36 2.50
N THR A 190 -28.01 4.34 3.38
CA THR A 190 -27.12 4.54 4.53
C THR A 190 -27.45 3.57 5.67
N LEU A 191 -26.54 3.47 6.64
CA LEU A 191 -26.75 2.81 7.93
C LEU A 191 -26.86 3.85 9.05
N ASN A 192 -27.57 3.52 10.11
CA ASN A 192 -27.74 4.38 11.28
C ASN A 192 -27.79 3.58 12.59
N ASP A 193 -27.94 4.29 13.70
CA ASP A 193 -27.96 3.74 15.06
C ASP A 193 -29.15 2.80 15.32
N GLU A 194 -30.21 2.85 14.51
CA GLU A 194 -31.38 1.97 14.64
C GLU A 194 -31.20 0.63 13.89
N ASP A 195 -30.27 0.55 12.94
CA ASP A 195 -30.02 -0.69 12.20
C ASP A 195 -29.49 -1.79 13.14
N GLU A 196 -29.82 -3.05 12.84
CA GLU A 196 -29.36 -4.18 13.65
C GLU A 196 -27.85 -4.41 13.48
N ASN A 197 -27.23 -4.99 14.50
CA ASN A 197 -25.82 -5.40 14.44
C ASN A 197 -25.57 -6.36 13.26
N PHE A 198 -24.43 -6.22 12.59
CA PHE A 198 -24.07 -6.96 11.38
C PHE A 198 -24.98 -6.71 10.16
N THR A 199 -25.57 -5.51 10.09
CA THR A 199 -26.28 -5.05 8.89
C THR A 199 -25.32 -4.38 7.92
N SER A 200 -25.41 -4.69 6.63
CA SER A 200 -24.74 -3.95 5.56
C SER A 200 -25.72 -3.23 4.66
N ASN A 201 -25.27 -2.18 3.98
CA ASN A 201 -26.02 -1.62 2.88
C ASN A 201 -25.92 -2.44 1.59
N ILE A 202 -24.79 -3.11 1.32
CA ILE A 202 -24.54 -3.80 0.03
C ILE A 202 -23.89 -5.18 0.17
N TYR A 203 -23.11 -5.44 1.21
CA TYR A 203 -22.47 -6.75 1.37
C TYR A 203 -23.52 -7.84 1.53
N PRO A 204 -23.32 -9.01 0.91
CA PRO A 204 -24.29 -10.09 0.97
C PRO A 204 -24.35 -10.70 2.37
N ILE A 205 -25.52 -11.23 2.71
CA ILE A 205 -25.70 -12.02 3.94
C ILE A 205 -24.75 -13.23 3.90
N GLY A 206 -24.07 -13.48 5.00
CA GLY A 206 -23.06 -14.53 5.12
C GLY A 206 -21.63 -14.10 4.80
N ALA A 207 -21.40 -12.87 4.31
CA ALA A 207 -20.04 -12.33 4.21
C ALA A 207 -19.37 -12.30 5.59
N LYS A 208 -18.13 -12.75 5.68
CA LYS A 208 -17.43 -12.93 6.96
C LYS A 208 -16.68 -11.67 7.34
N ILE A 209 -16.58 -11.41 8.64
CA ILE A 209 -15.97 -10.20 9.17
C ILE A 209 -14.89 -10.58 10.17
N TYR A 210 -13.71 -9.98 10.00
CA TYR A 210 -12.55 -10.16 10.86
C TYR A 210 -12.06 -8.80 11.37
N LYS A 211 -11.47 -8.80 12.56
CA LYS A 211 -10.76 -7.62 13.05
C LYS A 211 -9.47 -7.46 12.26
N TRP A 212 -9.28 -6.28 11.65
CA TRP A 212 -8.05 -5.94 10.93
C TRP A 212 -7.09 -5.19 11.86
N ASP A 213 -7.55 -4.11 12.48
CA ASP A 213 -6.83 -3.36 13.52
C ASP A 213 -7.82 -2.75 14.54
N GLU A 214 -7.43 -1.71 15.28
CA GLU A 214 -8.30 -1.06 16.28
C GLU A 214 -9.47 -0.28 15.68
N LYS A 215 -9.32 0.27 14.47
CA LYS A 215 -10.31 1.11 13.80
C LYS A 215 -10.87 0.50 12.51
N SER A 216 -10.37 -0.68 12.13
CA SER A 216 -10.64 -1.29 10.85
C SER A 216 -11.05 -2.75 10.98
N ILE A 217 -11.88 -3.17 10.04
CA ILE A 217 -12.29 -4.55 9.84
C ILE A 217 -11.95 -5.01 8.42
N LEU A 218 -11.91 -6.32 8.27
CA LEU A 218 -11.78 -6.99 6.99
C LEU A 218 -13.05 -7.78 6.71
N ILE A 219 -13.67 -7.57 5.54
CA ILE A 219 -14.85 -8.29 5.08
C ILE A 219 -14.46 -9.22 3.94
N GLU A 220 -14.68 -10.52 4.10
CA GLU A 220 -14.53 -11.52 3.04
C GLU A 220 -15.89 -11.77 2.39
N SER A 221 -16.02 -11.39 1.13
CA SER A 221 -17.25 -11.52 0.34
C SER A 221 -16.93 -11.90 -1.10
N ASN A 222 -17.50 -13.01 -1.59
CA ASN A 222 -17.30 -13.50 -2.97
C ASN A 222 -15.80 -13.58 -3.35
N ASP A 223 -14.97 -14.13 -2.47
CA ASP A 223 -13.51 -14.24 -2.64
C ASP A 223 -12.74 -12.91 -2.73
N VAL A 224 -13.40 -11.78 -2.46
CA VAL A 224 -12.79 -10.45 -2.32
C VAL A 224 -12.70 -10.08 -0.85
N PHE A 225 -11.58 -9.47 -0.46
CA PHE A 225 -11.36 -8.97 0.88
C PHE A 225 -11.44 -7.45 0.89
N SER A 226 -12.45 -6.87 1.53
CA SER A 226 -12.59 -5.41 1.66
C SER A 226 -12.12 -4.94 3.02
N VAL A 227 -11.33 -3.87 3.07
CA VAL A 227 -11.02 -3.15 4.30
C VAL A 227 -12.07 -2.06 4.50
N CYS A 228 -12.65 -2.02 5.70
CA CYS A 228 -13.57 -0.97 6.11
C CYS A 228 -13.10 -0.34 7.42
N GLU A 229 -13.24 0.97 7.54
CA GLU A 229 -12.82 1.79 8.70
C GLU A 229 -14.01 2.48 9.34
N ILE A 230 -13.95 2.76 10.64
CA ILE A 230 -15.00 3.49 11.35
C ILE A 230 -15.25 4.86 10.67
N ILE A 231 -16.51 5.16 10.39
CA ILE A 231 -16.95 6.49 9.92
C ILE A 231 -17.31 7.32 11.16
N GLU A 232 -16.59 8.42 11.37
CA GLU A 232 -16.91 9.44 12.40
C GLU A 232 -18.08 10.34 11.99
#